data_AF-A0AAX4A4Q5-F1
#
_entry.id   AF-A0AAX4A4Q5-F1
#
_cell.length_a   1.000
_cell.length_b   1.000
_cell.length_c   1.000
_cell.angle_alpha   90.00
_cell.angle_beta   90.00
_cell.angle_gamma   90.00
#
_symmetry.space_group_name_H-M   'P 1'
#
loop_
_entity.id
_entity.type
_entity.pdbx_description
1 polymer ?
#
loop_
_entity_poly.entity_id
_entity_poly.type
_entity_poly.pdbx_seq_one_letter_code
_entity_poly.pdbx_strand_id
1 'polypeptide(L)'
;MLTEEELLSDYRYQRAQLEEQEDELRGGERSVNTLIEQATNEIDRMLQEVDGDVSEAYDFSRYRLNQLSQEMTEAFETEKRTVQNKIEQSELEYNRQFRQLQEKR
;
A
#
# COMPACT_ATOMS: atom_id res chain seq x y z
N MET A 1 -5.57 -16.05 -32.77
CA MET A 1 -6.56 -16.18 -31.67
C MET A 1 -5.76 -16.60 -30.45
N LEU A 2 -5.94 -15.93 -29.31
CA LEU A 2 -5.38 -16.41 -28.05
C LEU A 2 -6.00 -17.77 -27.73
N THR A 3 -5.19 -18.75 -27.35
CA THR A 3 -5.65 -20.04 -26.83
C THR A 3 -6.10 -19.90 -25.37
N GLU A 4 -6.86 -20.88 -24.86
CA GLU A 4 -7.24 -20.90 -23.43
C GLU A 4 -6.01 -20.97 -22.51
N GLU A 5 -4.96 -21.67 -22.94
CA GLU A 5 -3.72 -21.82 -22.18
C GLU A 5 -2.93 -20.51 -22.11
N GLU A 6 -2.81 -19.80 -23.23
CA GLU A 6 -2.22 -18.46 -23.27
C GLU A 6 -3.01 -17.48 -22.39
N LEU A 7 -4.35 -17.50 -22.48
CA LEU A 7 -5.22 -16.65 -21.66
C LEU A 7 -5.02 -16.89 -20.15
N LEU A 8 -4.95 -18.16 -19.75
CA LEU A 8 -4.73 -18.53 -18.35
C LEU A 8 -3.32 -18.15 -17.88
N SER A 9 -2.31 -18.32 -18.74
CA SER A 9 -0.94 -17.93 -18.45
C SER A 9 -0.83 -16.42 -18.21
N ASP A 10 -1.40 -15.62 -19.11
CA ASP A 10 -1.38 -14.15 -19.03
C ASP A 10 -2.09 -13.66 -17.76
N TYR A 11 -3.27 -14.21 -17.45
CA TYR A 11 -4.00 -13.88 -16.23
C TYR A 11 -3.20 -14.21 -14.97
N ARG A 12 -2.59 -15.40 -14.90
CA ARG A 12 -1.76 -15.78 -13.75
C ARG A 12 -0.55 -14.88 -13.57
N TYR A 13 0.10 -14.52 -14.67
CA TYR A 13 1.23 -13.60 -14.64
C TYR A 13 0.82 -12.23 -14.11
N GLN A 14 -0.27 -11.65 -14.65
CA GLN A 14 -0.80 -10.38 -14.19
C GLN A 14 -1.19 -10.41 -12.70
N ARG A 15 -1.87 -11.48 -12.28
CA ARG A 15 -2.28 -11.66 -10.89
C ARG A 15 -1.09 -11.75 -9.94
N ALA A 16 -0.06 -12.52 -10.29
CA ALA A 16 1.15 -12.64 -9.48
C ALA A 16 1.86 -11.28 -9.31
N GLN A 17 1.93 -10.48 -10.36
CA GLN A 17 2.52 -9.13 -10.28
C GLN A 17 1.72 -8.18 -9.38
N LEU A 18 0.38 -8.28 -9.39
CA LEU A 18 -0.47 -7.47 -8.52
C LEU A 18 -0.39 -7.94 -7.05
N GLU A 19 -0.28 -9.23 -6.81
CA GLU A 19 -0.07 -9.80 -5.47
C GLU A 19 1.29 -9.38 -4.89
N GLU A 20 2.36 -9.38 -5.71
CA GLU A 20 3.68 -8.85 -5.34
C GLU A 20 3.59 -7.35 -4.98
N GLN A 21 2.89 -6.55 -5.78
CA GLN A 21 2.67 -5.14 -5.48
C GLN A 21 1.92 -4.93 -4.16
N GLU A 22 0.92 -5.77 -3.84
CA GLU A 22 0.21 -5.69 -2.55
C GLU A 22 1.15 -5.99 -1.37
N ASP A 23 2.02 -6.99 -1.50
CA ASP A 23 2.99 -7.35 -0.48
C ASP A 23 4.05 -6.26 -0.26
N GLU A 24 4.52 -5.63 -1.35
CA GLU A 24 5.42 -4.47 -1.28
C GLU A 24 4.76 -3.30 -0.55
N LEU A 25 3.48 -3.00 -0.81
CA LEU A 25 2.73 -1.95 -0.11
C LEU A 25 2.63 -2.25 1.39
N ARG A 26 2.33 -3.49 1.77
CA ARG A 26 2.30 -3.93 3.18
C ARG A 26 3.68 -3.84 3.84
N GLY A 27 4.74 -4.11 3.10
CA GLY A 27 6.13 -3.94 3.57
C GLY A 27 6.49 -2.47 3.77
N GLY A 28 6.14 -1.62 2.81
CA GLY A 28 6.34 -0.17 2.85
C GLY A 28 5.59 0.49 4.00
N GLU A 29 4.32 0.14 4.20
CA GLU A 29 3.50 0.66 5.31
C GLU A 29 4.12 0.35 6.67
N ARG A 30 4.53 -0.91 6.89
CA ARG A 30 5.23 -1.31 8.13
C ARG A 30 6.52 -0.53 8.34
N SER A 31 7.27 -0.31 7.27
CA SER A 31 8.54 0.44 7.31
C SER A 31 8.30 1.90 7.68
N VAL A 32 7.33 2.56 7.05
CA VAL A 32 6.97 3.94 7.35
C VAL A 32 6.47 4.09 8.79
N ASN A 33 5.60 3.19 9.26
CA ASN A 33 5.11 3.22 10.64
C ASN A 33 6.26 3.08 11.65
N THR A 34 7.22 2.19 11.36
CA THR A 34 8.42 2.04 12.20
C THR A 34 9.26 3.32 12.23
N LEU A 35 9.44 3.99 11.09
CA LEU A 35 10.19 5.25 11.02
C LEU A 35 9.49 6.39 11.79
N ILE A 36 8.17 6.48 11.70
CA ILE A 36 7.38 7.48 12.45
C ILE A 36 7.50 7.24 13.95
N GLU A 37 7.42 5.98 14.39
CA GLU A 37 7.61 5.60 15.79
C GLU A 37 9.03 5.95 16.29
N GLN A 38 10.05 5.65 15.49
CA GLN A 38 11.43 6.01 15.79
C GLN A 38 11.63 7.52 15.90
N ALA A 39 11.11 8.29 14.95
CA ALA A 39 11.19 9.75 14.96
C ALA A 39 10.46 10.35 16.18
N THR A 40 9.31 9.78 16.56
CA THR A 40 8.57 10.20 17.77
C THR A 40 9.42 10.00 19.02
N ASN A 41 10.03 8.81 19.16
CA ASN A 41 10.88 8.49 20.30
C ASN A 41 12.16 9.34 20.34
N GLU A 42 12.74 9.67 19.20
CA GLU A 42 13.93 10.54 19.10
C GLU A 42 13.60 11.98 19.52
N ILE A 43 12.47 12.52 19.05
CA ILE A 43 11.97 13.83 19.48
C ILE A 43 11.71 13.85 20.99
N ASP A 44 11.06 12.83 21.54
CA ASP A 44 10.82 12.71 22.98
C ASP A 44 12.15 12.77 23.78
N ARG A 45 13.21 12.10 23.29
CA ARG A 45 14.54 12.13 23.93
C ARG A 45 15.21 13.48 23.81
N MET A 46 15.24 14.07 22.61
CA MET A 46 15.86 15.37 22.39
C MET A 46 15.25 16.45 23.29
N LEU A 47 13.92 16.42 23.46
CA LEU A 47 13.21 17.40 24.28
C LEU A 47 13.43 17.20 25.79
N GLN A 48 13.79 15.99 26.24
CA GLN A 48 14.22 15.75 27.63
C GLN A 48 15.63 16.30 27.92
N GLU A 49 16.48 16.42 26.90
CA GLU A 49 17.86 16.90 27.04
C GLU A 49 17.97 18.43 26.98
N VAL A 50 16.90 19.13 26.58
CA VAL A 50 16.86 20.60 26.51
C VAL A 50 16.49 21.18 27.87
N ASP A 51 17.33 22.09 28.35
CA ASP A 51 17.07 22.87 29.55
C ASP A 51 16.15 24.06 29.20
N GLY A 52 14.90 24.06 29.69
CA GLY A 52 13.89 25.10 29.39
C GLY A 52 12.49 24.54 29.14
N ASP A 53 11.51 25.43 28.94
CA ASP A 53 10.16 25.05 28.54
C ASP A 53 10.12 24.74 27.04
N VAL A 54 9.88 23.48 26.71
CA VAL A 54 9.79 22.97 25.34
C VAL A 54 8.38 22.45 25.00
N SER A 55 7.38 22.74 25.83
CA SER A 55 6.02 22.22 25.67
C SER A 55 5.41 22.53 24.31
N GLU A 56 5.57 23.76 23.80
CA GLU A 56 5.06 24.16 22.48
C GLU A 56 5.76 23.39 21.34
N ALA A 57 7.09 23.22 21.44
CA ALA A 57 7.86 22.46 20.45
C ALA A 57 7.51 20.97 20.47
N TYR A 58 7.20 20.43 21.65
CA TYR A 58 6.73 19.07 21.86
C TYR A 58 5.38 18.84 21.17
N ASP A 59 4.40 19.68 21.50
CA ASP A 59 3.03 19.58 20.98
C ASP A 59 2.99 19.77 19.46
N PHE A 60 3.76 20.73 18.94
CA PHE A 60 3.89 20.95 17.51
C PHE A 60 4.49 19.74 16.79
N SER A 61 5.59 19.18 17.32
CA SER A 61 6.27 18.02 16.73
C SER A 61 5.34 16.80 16.68
N ARG A 62 4.62 16.52 17.78
CA ARG A 62 3.63 15.45 17.83
C ARG A 62 2.48 15.65 16.86
N TYR A 63 1.94 16.87 16.79
CA TYR A 63 0.88 17.19 15.85
C TYR A 63 1.32 16.91 14.40
N ARG A 64 2.53 17.35 14.03
CA ARG A 64 3.07 17.16 12.67
C ARG A 64 3.34 15.70 12.35
N LEU A 65 3.89 14.92 13.28
CA LEU A 65 4.10 13.48 13.08
C LEU A 65 2.78 12.72 12.96
N ASN A 66 1.78 13.06 13.77
CA ASN A 66 0.45 12.46 13.66
C ASN A 66 -0.22 12.80 12.32
N GLN A 67 -0.11 14.06 11.87
CA GLN A 67 -0.62 14.48 10.57
C GLN A 67 0.06 13.67 9.45
N LEU A 68 1.39 13.57 9.45
CA LEU A 68 2.13 12.77 8.48
C LEU A 68 1.71 11.29 8.52
N SER A 69 1.53 10.72 9.71
CA SER A 69 1.08 9.33 9.86
C SER A 69 -0.30 9.10 9.23
N GLN A 70 -1.22 10.04 9.39
CA GLN A 70 -2.56 9.97 8.80
C GLN A 70 -2.49 10.07 7.28
N GLU A 71 -1.77 11.06 6.75
CA GLU A 71 -1.58 11.24 5.31
C GLU A 71 -0.96 10.00 4.65
N MET A 72 0.05 9.40 5.29
CA MET A 72 0.68 8.17 4.80
C MET A 72 -0.27 6.98 4.86
N THR A 73 -1.04 6.83 5.95
CA THR A 73 -2.04 5.75 6.08
C THR A 73 -3.08 5.84 4.97
N GLU A 74 -3.61 7.04 4.73
CA GLU A 74 -4.58 7.28 3.65
C GLU A 74 -4.00 6.99 2.25
N ALA A 75 -2.74 7.34 2.02
CA ALA A 75 -2.06 7.04 0.77
C ALA A 75 -1.89 5.52 0.56
N PHE A 76 -1.47 4.78 1.59
CA PHE A 76 -1.36 3.32 1.52
C PHE A 76 -2.73 2.66 1.29
N GLU A 77 -3.76 3.07 2.01
CA GLU A 77 -5.11 2.52 1.83
C GLU A 77 -5.67 2.81 0.42
N THR A 78 -5.37 3.96 -0.14
CA THR A 78 -5.76 4.32 -1.51
C THR A 78 -5.06 3.44 -2.54
N GLU A 79 -3.76 3.20 -2.38
CA GLU A 79 -3.00 2.36 -3.32
C GLU A 79 -3.37 0.89 -3.19
N LYS A 80 -3.55 0.36 -1.96
CA LYS A 80 -4.07 -0.99 -1.73
C LYS A 80 -5.42 -1.21 -2.41
N ARG A 81 -6.36 -0.26 -2.26
CA ARG A 81 -7.66 -0.33 -2.93
C ARG A 81 -7.51 -0.32 -4.46
N THR A 82 -6.56 0.46 -4.97
CA THR A 82 -6.26 0.50 -6.41
C THR A 82 -5.76 -0.84 -6.92
N VAL A 83 -4.84 -1.49 -6.19
CA VAL A 83 -4.34 -2.84 -6.54
C VAL A 83 -5.47 -3.87 -6.47
N GLN A 84 -6.29 -3.86 -5.42
CA GLN A 84 -7.45 -4.76 -5.29
C GLN A 84 -8.42 -4.59 -6.46
N ASN A 85 -8.76 -3.36 -6.82
CA ASN A 85 -9.61 -3.08 -7.98
C ASN A 85 -8.99 -3.65 -9.28
N LYS A 86 -7.67 -3.53 -9.47
CA LYS A 86 -6.98 -4.11 -10.64
C LYS A 86 -7.08 -5.64 -10.66
N ILE A 87 -6.95 -6.30 -9.51
CA ILE A 87 -7.11 -7.77 -9.40
C ILE A 87 -8.53 -8.17 -9.81
N GLU A 88 -9.54 -7.49 -9.27
CA GLU A 88 -10.94 -7.76 -9.60
C GLU A 88 -11.24 -7.53 -11.08
N GLN A 89 -10.73 -6.44 -11.67
CA GLN A 89 -10.89 -6.18 -13.10
C GLN A 89 -10.19 -7.23 -13.97
N SER A 90 -8.98 -7.64 -13.62
CA SER A 90 -8.25 -8.70 -14.33
C SER A 90 -9.03 -10.02 -14.30
N GLU A 91 -9.62 -10.39 -13.15
CA GLU A 91 -10.44 -11.58 -13.02
C GLU A 91 -11.75 -11.50 -13.84
N LEU A 92 -12.42 -10.34 -13.83
CA LEU A 92 -13.61 -10.12 -14.66
C LEU A 92 -13.30 -10.19 -16.16
N GLU A 93 -12.17 -9.63 -16.58
CA GLU A 93 -11.72 -9.66 -17.96
C GLU A 93 -11.36 -11.09 -18.40
N TYR A 94 -10.56 -11.81 -17.60
CA TYR A 94 -10.25 -13.22 -17.83
C TYR A 94 -11.53 -14.05 -18.00
N ASN A 95 -12.48 -13.94 -17.06
CA ASN A 95 -13.74 -14.68 -17.10
C ASN A 95 -14.62 -14.34 -18.31
N ARG A 96 -14.52 -13.10 -18.82
CA ARG A 96 -15.23 -12.69 -20.04
C ARG A 96 -14.57 -13.30 -21.28
N GLN A 97 -13.26 -13.18 -21.40
CA GLN A 97 -12.50 -13.71 -22.55
C GLN A 97 -12.59 -15.24 -22.60
N PHE A 98 -12.52 -15.91 -21.46
CA PHE A 98 -12.66 -17.36 -21.36
C PHE A 98 -14.02 -17.85 -21.87
N ARG A 99 -15.11 -17.20 -21.46
CA ARG A 99 -16.46 -17.51 -21.97
C ARG A 99 -16.57 -17.34 -23.48
N GLN A 100 -16.00 -16.27 -24.03
CA GLN A 100 -15.99 -16.05 -25.48
C GLN A 100 -15.20 -17.10 -26.26
N LEU A 101 -14.14 -17.67 -25.67
CA LEU A 101 -13.40 -18.78 -26.27
C LEU A 101 -14.23 -20.07 -26.25
N GLN A 102 -14.96 -20.32 -25.17
CA GLN A 102 -15.85 -21.49 -25.06
C GLN A 102 -17.03 -21.43 -26.05
N GLU A 103 -17.62 -20.25 -26.25
CA GLU A 103 -18.74 -20.05 -27.19
C GLU A 103 -18.33 -20.15 -28.67
N LYS A 104 -17.03 -19.99 -28.97
CA LYS A 104 -16.47 -20.07 -30.33
C LYS A 104 -15.97 -21.47 -30.70
N ARG A 105 -16.02 -22.43 -29.79
CA ARG A 105 -15.73 -23.85 -30.02
C ARG A 105 -16.98 -24.60 -30.44
#